data_AF-A0A840GE16-F1
#
_entry.id   AF-A0A840GE16-F1
#
_cell.length_a   1.000
_cell.length_b   1.000
_cell.length_c   1.000
_cell.angle_alpha   90.00
_cell.angle_beta   90.00
_cell.angle_gamma   90.00
#
_symmetry.space_group_name_H-M   'P 1'
#
loop_
_entity.id
_entity.type
_entity.pdbx_description
1 polymer ?
#
loop_
_entity_poly.entity_id
_entity_poly.type
_entity_poly.pdbx_seq_one_letter_code
_entity_poly.pdbx_strand_id
1 'polypeptide(L)' 'MKKYRVTIKYGNPGKVPNSTQNITVEAEDETTARLIAPNKFRSSNAAYINKEAMVVKIEKI' A
#
# COMPACT_ATOMS: atom_id res chain seq x y z
N MET A 1 4.83 16.76 7.73
CA MET A 1 4.29 15.42 7.41
C MET A 1 5.22 14.36 7.99
N LYS A 2 4.67 13.25 8.47
CA LYS A 2 5.44 12.11 9.00
C LYS A 2 5.62 11.07 7.89
N LYS A 3 6.73 10.34 7.91
CA LYS A 3 6.95 9.22 7.00
C LYS A 3 6.38 7.95 7.63
N TYR A 4 5.69 7.17 6.81
CA TYR A 4 5.17 5.86 7.19
C TYR A 4 5.63 4.82 6.19
N ARG A 5 6.12 3.69 6.68
CA ARG A 5 6.29 2.46 5.92
C ARG A 5 4.99 1.67 6.02
N VAL A 6 4.36 1.43 4.88
CA VAL A 6 3.09 0.71 4.77
C VAL A 6 3.34 -0.60 4.03
N THR A 7 3.01 -1.72 4.68
CA THR A 7 3.04 -3.04 4.04
C THR A 7 1.72 -3.29 3.34
N ILE A 8 1.77 -3.41 2.02
CA ILE A 8 0.66 -3.77 1.14
C ILE A 8 0.76 -5.25 0.82
N LYS A 9 -0.32 -6.00 1.06
CA LYS A 9 -0.52 -7.34 0.53
C LYS A 9 -1.34 -7.24 -0.74
N TYR A 10 -0.89 -7.85 -1.85
CA TYR A 10 -1.51 -7.68 -3.15
C TYR A 10 -1.60 -8.98 -3.97
N GLY A 11 -2.51 -8.98 -4.93
CA GLY A 11 -2.82 -10.14 -5.76
C GLY A 11 -3.66 -9.80 -6.99
N ASN A 12 -3.94 -10.81 -7.81
CA ASN A 12 -4.91 -10.68 -8.89
C ASN A 12 -6.33 -10.62 -8.32
N PRO A 13 -7.23 -9.84 -8.93
CA PRO A 13 -8.63 -9.78 -8.51
C PRO A 13 -9.27 -11.17 -8.42
N GLY A 14 -10.04 -11.40 -7.35
CA GLY A 14 -10.71 -12.69 -7.11
C GLY A 14 -9.77 -13.85 -6.75
N LYS A 15 -8.47 -13.61 -6.58
CA LYS A 15 -7.51 -14.59 -6.05
C LYS A 15 -6.99 -14.13 -4.71
N VAL A 16 -6.73 -15.08 -3.81
CA VAL A 16 -6.11 -14.77 -2.51
C VAL A 16 -4.76 -14.07 -2.75
N PRO A 17 -4.58 -12.83 -2.25
CA PRO A 17 -3.31 -12.14 -2.31
C PRO A 17 -2.22 -12.96 -1.64
N ASN A 18 -1.10 -13.17 -2.32
CA ASN A 18 0.04 -13.93 -1.79
C ASN A 18 1.35 -13.13 -1.85
N SER A 19 1.32 -11.93 -2.43
CA SER A 19 2.49 -11.07 -2.59
C SER A 19 2.44 -9.91 -1.59
N THR A 20 3.60 -9.43 -1.17
CA THR A 20 3.71 -8.29 -0.26
C THR A 20 4.73 -7.27 -0.77
N GLN A 21 4.48 -5.99 -0.51
CA GLN A 21 5.40 -4.92 -0.83
C GLN A 21 5.31 -3.82 0.22
N ASN A 22 6.45 -3.24 0.56
CA ASN A 22 6.52 -2.07 1.43
C ASN A 22 6.52 -0.80 0.58
N ILE A 23 5.65 0.15 0.93
CA ILE A 23 5.54 1.46 0.29
C ILE A 23 5.78 2.53 1.35
N THR A 24 6.60 3.52 1.04
CA THR A 24 6.78 4.69 1.90
C THR A 24 5.86 5.81 1.45
N VAL A 25 5.04 6.33 2.38
CA VAL A 25 4.16 7.48 2.17
C VAL A 25 4.44 8.56 3.19
N GLU A 26 4.21 9.80 2.80
CA GLU A 26 4.20 10.95 3.71
C GLU A 26 2.74 11.32 4.00
N ALA A 27 2.41 11.41 5.29
CA ALA A 27 1.05 11.68 5.74
C ALA A 27 1.05 12.40 7.11
N GLU A 28 -0.07 13.03 7.47
CA GLU A 28 -0.21 13.70 8.77
C GLU A 28 -0.38 12.69 9.92
N ASP A 29 -1.12 11.63 9.65
CA ASP A 29 -1.46 10.53 10.56
C ASP A 29 -1.49 9.16 9.85
N GLU A 30 -1.67 8.11 10.65
CA GLU A 30 -1.75 6.72 10.17
C GLU A 30 -2.98 6.47 9.28
N THR A 31 -4.12 7.10 9.58
CA THR A 31 -5.36 6.97 8.80
C THR A 31 -5.15 7.44 7.37
N THR A 32 -4.52 8.60 7.22
CA THR A 32 -4.18 9.21 5.93
C THR A 32 -3.14 8.37 5.20
N ALA A 33 -2.13 7.85 5.92
CA ALA A 33 -1.15 6.93 5.33
C ALA A 33 -1.81 5.66 4.76
N ARG A 34 -2.79 5.09 5.47
CA ARG A 34 -3.56 3.92 5.04
C ARG A 34 -4.36 4.18 3.75
N LEU A 35 -4.94 5.37 3.61
CA LEU A 35 -5.75 5.73 2.44
C LEU A 35 -4.89 5.97 1.19
N ILE A 36 -3.72 6.59 1.36
CA ILE A 36 -2.86 6.97 0.23
C ILE A 36 -2.01 5.80 -0.27
N ALA A 37 -1.55 4.91 0.61
CA ALA A 37 -0.61 3.85 0.27
C ALA A 37 -1.08 2.88 -0.84
N PRO A 38 -2.35 2.41 -0.89
CA PRO A 38 -2.84 1.57 -1.99
C PRO A 38 -2.80 2.27 -3.34
N ASN A 39 -3.12 3.57 -3.38
CA ASN A 39 -3.08 4.34 -4.62
C ASN A 39 -1.65 4.55 -5.09
N LYS A 40 -0.72 4.86 -4.17
CA LYS A 40 0.71 4.96 -4.47
C LYS A 40 1.30 3.61 -4.93
N PHE A 41 0.86 2.51 -4.34
CA PHE A 41 1.22 1.17 -4.78
C PHE A 41 0.80 0.92 -6.24
N ARG A 42 -0.46 1.15 -6.57
CA ARG A 42 -1.00 0.95 -7.92
C ARG A 42 -0.36 1.87 -8.97
N SER A 43 -0.01 3.10 -8.59
CA SER A 43 0.66 4.05 -9.50
C SER A 43 2.17 3.83 -9.62
N SER A 44 2.78 3.03 -8.73
CA SER A 44 4.23 2.78 -8.76
C SER A 44 4.67 1.89 -9.92
N ASN A 45 3.77 1.08 -10.48
CA ASN A 45 4.04 0.20 -11.61
C ASN A 45 2.75 -0.12 -12.36
N ALA A 46 2.77 -0.03 -13.70
CA ALA A 46 1.62 -0.37 -14.53
C ALA A 46 1.12 -1.81 -14.31
N ALA A 47 1.99 -2.76 -13.95
CA ALA A 47 1.61 -4.12 -13.63
C ALA A 47 0.74 -4.24 -12.36
N TYR A 48 0.71 -3.21 -11.52
CA TYR A 48 -0.03 -3.18 -10.26
C TYR A 48 -1.38 -2.47 -10.33
N ILE A 49 -1.66 -1.78 -11.44
CA ILE A 49 -2.84 -0.91 -11.57
C ILE A 49 -4.16 -1.63 -11.29
N ASN A 50 -4.26 -2.90 -11.74
CA ASN A 50 -5.45 -3.74 -11.60
C ASN A 50 -5.32 -4.78 -10.47
N LYS A 51 -4.32 -4.65 -9.59
CA LYS A 51 -4.15 -5.59 -8.47
C LYS A 51 -5.06 -5.19 -7.31
N GLU A 52 -5.63 -6.20 -6.67
CA GLU A 52 -6.18 -6.03 -5.33
C GLU A 52 -5.03 -5.73 -4.39
N ALA A 53 -5.18 -4.73 -3.54
CA ALA A 53 -4.15 -4.22 -2.65
C ALA A 53 -4.78 -3.90 -1.30
N MET A 54 -4.25 -4.51 -0.25
CA MET A 54 -4.73 -4.36 1.12
C MET A 54 -3.59 -3.94 2.03
N VAL A 55 -3.84 -2.94 2.89
CA VAL A 55 -2.88 -2.53 3.91
C VAL A 55 -2.94 -3.53 5.06
N VAL A 56 -1.81 -4.16 5.37
CA VAL A 56 -1.71 -5.15 6.46
C VAL A 56 -0.87 -4.67 7.64
N LYS A 57 0.01 -3.69 7.43
CA LYS A 57 0.84 -3.09 8.49
C LYS A 57 1.18 -1.64 8.15
N ILE A 58 1.25 -0.78 9.16
CA ILE A 58 1.73 0.60 9.05
C ILE A 58 2.70 0.84 10.20
N GLU A 59 3.87 1.39 9.87
CA GLU A 59 4.90 1.74 10.83
C GLU A 59 5.38 3.17 10.55
N LYS A 60 5.39 4.01 11.58
CA LYS A 60 5.99 5.34 11.49
C LYS A 60 7.51 5.21 11.43
N ILE A 61 8.16 5.93 10.53
CA ILE A 61 9.62 5.93 10.32
C ILE A 61 10.20 7.35 10.30
#